data_AF-A0A356MLU7-F1
#
_entry.id   AF-A0A356MLU7-F1
#
_cell.length_a   1.000
_cell.length_b   1.000
_cell.length_c   1.000
_cell.angle_alpha   90.00
_cell.angle_beta   90.00
_cell.angle_gamma   90.00
#
_symmetry.space_group_name_H-M   'P 1'
#
loop_
_entity.id
_entity.type
_entity.pdbx_description
1 polymer ?
#
loop_
_entity_poly.entity_id
_entity_poly.type
_entity_poly.pdbx_seq_one_letter_code
_entity_poly.pdbx_strand_id
1 'polypeptide(L)'
;MIKIIVLIFVCSLITILGFIISNQYKKRIIIFKDLSKFCSICENKIKLNKISIKEIIDENKEIFSKEFIDIAYNYYILGNEEYNSNILNFEEEKMVKDFFSSIGKMDLDTEINNMCTYKKNMECKLKYLLDNKASGQLGAKFGILLSLIVFIVFI
;
A
#
# COMPACT_ATOMS: atom_id res chain seq x y z
N MET A 1 40.12 -16.53 -3.16
CA MET A 1 38.98 -16.94 -2.31
C MET A 1 38.19 -15.76 -1.74
N ILE A 2 38.81 -14.82 -1.00
CA ILE A 2 38.09 -13.68 -0.40
C ILE A 2 37.29 -12.84 -1.44
N LYS A 3 37.87 -12.55 -2.61
CA LYS A 3 37.19 -11.80 -3.69
C LYS A 3 35.90 -12.48 -4.19
N ILE A 4 35.91 -13.81 -4.31
CA ILE A 4 34.75 -14.60 -4.75
C ILE A 4 33.66 -14.59 -3.68
N ILE A 5 34.03 -14.69 -2.40
CA ILE A 5 33.09 -14.63 -1.27
C ILE A 5 32.40 -13.25 -1.23
N VAL A 6 33.16 -12.17 -1.41
CA VAL A 6 32.60 -10.79 -1.47
C VAL A 6 31.65 -10.65 -2.66
N LEU A 7 31.99 -11.20 -3.83
CA LEU A 7 31.14 -11.14 -5.01
C LEU A 7 29.80 -11.85 -4.80
N ILE A 8 29.80 -13.06 -4.23
CA ILE A 8 28.58 -13.82 -3.91
C ILE A 8 27.68 -13.04 -2.94
N PHE A 9 28.28 -12.40 -1.94
CA PHE A 9 27.55 -11.59 -0.96
C PHE A 9 26.87 -10.39 -1.63
N VAL A 10 27.57 -9.67 -2.50
CA VAL A 10 27.01 -8.53 -3.26
C VAL A 10 25.87 -8.98 -4.18
N CYS A 11 26.04 -10.07 -4.93
CA CYS A 11 24.99 -10.60 -5.81
C CYS A 11 23.72 -10.99 -5.03
N SER A 12 23.89 -11.55 -3.83
CA SER A 12 22.79 -11.91 -2.94
C SER A 12 22.02 -10.68 -2.45
N LEU A 13 22.72 -9.61 -2.05
CA LEU A 13 22.07 -8.34 -1.65
C LEU A 13 21.26 -7.72 -2.78
N ILE A 14 21.81 -7.67 -4.00
CA ILE A 14 21.12 -7.12 -5.17
C ILE A 14 19.83 -7.90 -5.47
N THR A 15 19.90 -9.22 -5.40
CA THR A 15 18.74 -10.10 -5.61
C THR A 15 17.66 -9.83 -4.56
N ILE A 16 18.05 -9.78 -3.28
CA ILE A 16 17.14 -9.50 -2.16
C ILE A 16 16.44 -8.14 -2.35
N LEU A 17 17.18 -7.09 -2.72
CA LEU A 17 16.61 -5.77 -2.99
C LEU A 17 15.54 -5.83 -4.10
N GLY A 18 15.80 -6.56 -5.18
CA GLY A 18 14.82 -6.77 -6.25
C GLY A 18 13.53 -7.45 -5.76
N PHE A 19 13.65 -8.45 -4.89
CA PHE A 19 12.49 -9.09 -4.26
C PHE A 19 11.72 -8.16 -3.32
N ILE A 20 12.41 -7.34 -2.52
CA ILE A 20 11.79 -6.36 -1.62
C ILE A 20 10.96 -5.36 -2.42
N ILE A 21 11.52 -4.78 -3.48
CA ILE A 21 10.82 -3.82 -4.36
C ILE A 21 9.56 -4.46 -4.95
N SER A 22 9.67 -5.68 -5.45
CA SER A 22 8.54 -6.38 -6.04
C SER A 22 7.44 -6.69 -5.01
N ASN A 23 7.83 -7.06 -3.78
CA ASN A 23 6.91 -7.33 -2.70
C ASN A 23 6.19 -6.07 -2.22
N GLN A 24 6.90 -4.95 -2.05
CA GLN A 24 6.30 -3.66 -1.72
C GLN A 24 5.26 -3.24 -2.76
N TYR A 25 5.57 -3.42 -4.04
CA TYR A 25 4.62 -3.12 -5.11
C TYR A 25 3.32 -3.93 -5.01
N LYS A 26 3.42 -5.23 -4.70
CA LYS A 26 2.24 -6.09 -4.47
C LYS A 26 1.42 -5.62 -3.27
N LYS A 27 2.09 -5.26 -2.16
CA LYS A 27 1.42 -4.75 -0.97
C LYS A 27 0.69 -3.43 -1.24
N ARG A 28 1.28 -2.52 -2.02
CA ARG A 28 0.60 -1.27 -2.47
C ARG A 28 -0.70 -1.57 -3.20
N ILE A 29 -0.69 -2.50 -4.16
CA ILE A 29 -1.91 -2.93 -4.88
C ILE A 29 -2.98 -3.41 -3.89
N ILE A 30 -2.59 -4.24 -2.92
CA ILE A 30 -3.53 -4.78 -1.92
C ILE A 30 -4.12 -3.64 -1.07
N ILE A 31 -3.29 -2.70 -0.58
CA ILE A 31 -3.76 -1.56 0.22
C ILE A 31 -4.77 -0.70 -0.57
N PHE A 32 -4.46 -0.34 -1.82
CA PHE A 32 -5.38 0.49 -2.62
C PHE A 32 -6.68 -0.24 -2.99
N LYS A 33 -6.61 -1.56 -3.17
CA LYS A 33 -7.80 -2.39 -3.34
C LYS A 33 -8.67 -2.39 -2.08
N ASP A 34 -8.06 -2.53 -0.92
CA ASP A 34 -8.75 -2.53 0.37
C ASP A 34 -9.32 -1.14 0.70
N LEU A 35 -8.60 -0.06 0.39
CA LEU A 35 -9.10 1.32 0.54
C LEU A 35 -10.33 1.60 -0.32
N SER A 36 -10.34 1.21 -1.60
CA SER A 36 -11.53 1.34 -2.46
C SER A 36 -12.71 0.52 -1.93
N LYS A 37 -12.44 -0.70 -1.48
CA LYS A 37 -13.45 -1.57 -0.87
C LYS A 37 -14.00 -0.98 0.43
N PHE A 38 -13.12 -0.44 1.27
CA PHE A 38 -13.49 0.24 2.51
C PHE A 38 -14.38 1.45 2.25
N CYS A 39 -14.05 2.29 1.26
CA CYS A 39 -14.92 3.40 0.86
C CYS A 39 -16.30 2.92 0.42
N SER A 40 -16.38 1.80 -0.31
CA SER A 40 -17.66 1.21 -0.74
C SER A 40 -18.49 0.67 0.43
N ILE A 41 -17.83 0.07 1.43
CA ILE A 41 -18.50 -0.39 2.66
C ILE A 41 -18.99 0.81 3.47
N CYS A 42 -18.17 1.84 3.61
CA CYS A 42 -18.55 3.07 4.32
C CYS A 42 -19.71 3.78 3.63
N GLU A 43 -19.68 3.91 2.30
CA GLU A 43 -20.78 4.50 1.54
C GLU A 43 -22.10 3.78 1.82
N ASN A 44 -22.10 2.44 1.81
CA ASN A 44 -23.29 1.65 2.10
C ASN A 44 -23.74 1.75 3.56
N LYS A 45 -22.79 1.71 4.51
CA LYS A 45 -23.11 1.70 5.94
C LYS A 45 -23.47 3.08 6.49
N ILE A 46 -22.80 4.15 6.07
CA ILE A 46 -23.11 5.53 6.48
C ILE A 46 -24.49 5.96 5.97
N LYS A 47 -24.88 5.51 4.77
CA LYS A 47 -26.23 5.72 4.24
C LYS A 47 -27.33 5.02 5.06
N LEU A 48 -27.00 3.92 5.74
CA LEU A 48 -27.99 3.01 6.34
C LEU A 48 -28.01 3.03 7.88
N ASN A 49 -26.90 3.32 8.55
CA ASN A 49 -26.82 3.33 10.02
C ASN A 49 -25.70 4.26 10.52
N LYS A 50 -25.90 4.81 11.73
CA LYS A 50 -24.89 5.58 12.50
C LYS A 50 -23.78 4.68 13.08
N ILE A 51 -23.18 3.80 12.26
CA ILE A 51 -22.06 2.94 12.68
C ILE A 51 -20.77 3.74 12.56
N SER A 52 -19.93 3.69 13.60
CA SER A 52 -18.64 4.38 13.59
C SER A 52 -17.65 3.70 12.65
N ILE A 53 -16.72 4.46 12.07
CA ILE A 53 -15.67 3.90 11.19
C ILE A 53 -14.83 2.85 11.92
N LYS A 54 -14.61 3.02 13.22
CA LYS A 54 -13.91 2.02 14.04
C LYS A 54 -14.65 0.69 14.04
N GLU A 55 -15.96 0.69 14.25
CA GLU A 55 -16.78 -0.52 14.17
C GLU A 55 -16.77 -1.12 12.76
N ILE A 56 -16.79 -0.30 11.71
CA ILE A 56 -16.66 -0.79 10.32
C ILE A 56 -15.32 -1.53 10.13
N ILE A 57 -14.22 -0.97 10.62
CA ILE A 57 -12.90 -1.61 10.55
C ILE A 57 -12.92 -2.92 11.34
N ASP A 58 -13.41 -2.90 12.59
CA ASP A 58 -13.42 -4.05 13.49
C ASP A 58 -14.28 -5.21 12.94
N GLU A 59 -15.50 -4.93 12.45
CA GLU A 59 -16.40 -5.93 11.85
C GLU A 59 -15.86 -6.54 10.55
N ASN A 60 -14.94 -5.84 9.87
CA ASN A 60 -14.43 -6.25 8.56
C ASN A 60 -12.93 -6.61 8.62
N LYS A 61 -12.37 -6.84 9.81
CA LYS A 61 -10.94 -7.18 10.01
C LYS A 61 -10.50 -8.40 9.21
N GLU A 62 -11.34 -9.42 9.09
CA GLU A 62 -11.03 -10.64 8.34
C GLU A 62 -11.09 -10.45 6.82
N ILE A 63 -11.75 -9.37 6.37
CA ILE A 63 -11.97 -9.07 4.96
C ILE A 63 -10.82 -8.25 4.38
N PHE A 64 -10.18 -7.43 5.20
CA PHE A 64 -9.08 -6.57 4.80
C PHE A 64 -7.72 -7.23 5.06
N SER A 65 -6.72 -6.82 4.28
CA SER A 65 -5.34 -7.22 4.50
C SER A 65 -4.79 -6.69 5.83
N LYS A 66 -3.79 -7.39 6.37
CA LYS A 66 -3.07 -6.95 7.57
C LYS A 66 -2.43 -5.58 7.36
N GLU A 67 -1.90 -5.33 6.17
CA GLU A 67 -1.32 -4.04 5.77
C GLU A 67 -2.34 -2.91 5.85
N PHE A 68 -3.56 -3.11 5.33
CA PHE A 68 -4.63 -2.12 5.44
C PHE A 68 -5.03 -1.89 6.91
N ILE A 69 -5.21 -2.96 7.69
CA ILE A 69 -5.63 -2.85 9.09
C ILE A 69 -4.59 -2.09 9.91
N ASP A 70 -3.30 -2.35 9.71
CA ASP A 70 -2.23 -1.62 10.39
C ASP A 70 -2.26 -0.13 10.06
N ILE A 71 -2.43 0.22 8.79
CA ILE A 71 -2.54 1.62 8.34
C ILE A 71 -3.77 2.29 8.94
N ALA A 72 -4.94 1.65 8.85
CA ALA A 72 -6.20 2.20 9.36
C ALA A 72 -6.14 2.36 10.89
N TYR A 73 -5.54 1.41 11.60
CA TYR A 73 -5.39 1.49 13.04
C TYR A 73 -4.46 2.63 13.47
N ASN A 74 -3.30 2.76 12.82
CA ASN A 74 -2.35 3.81 13.16
C ASN A 74 -2.87 5.21 12.81
N TYR A 75 -3.41 5.40 11.60
CA TYR A 75 -3.86 6.72 11.15
C TYR A 75 -5.19 7.15 11.74
N TYR A 76 -6.15 6.25 11.86
CA TYR A 76 -7.50 6.62 12.30
C TYR A 76 -7.75 6.33 13.77
N ILE A 77 -7.38 5.15 14.27
CA ILE A 77 -7.74 4.73 15.63
C ILE A 77 -6.78 5.31 16.67
N LEU A 78 -5.48 5.23 16.42
CA LEU A 78 -4.46 5.80 17.31
C LEU A 78 -4.20 7.28 17.03
N GLY A 79 -4.53 7.78 15.84
CA GLY A 79 -4.22 9.15 15.42
C GLY A 79 -2.70 9.42 15.39
N ASN A 80 -1.90 8.40 15.06
CA ASN A 80 -0.44 8.52 15.05
C ASN A 80 0.04 9.25 13.78
N GLU A 81 0.23 10.57 13.91
CA GLU A 81 0.67 11.44 12.79
C GLU A 81 2.08 11.10 12.29
N GLU A 82 2.94 10.56 13.16
CA GLU A 82 4.32 10.17 12.85
C GLU A 82 4.44 8.80 12.19
N TYR A 83 3.36 8.00 12.18
CA TYR A 83 3.40 6.70 11.52
C TYR A 83 3.71 6.87 10.02
N ASN A 84 4.59 6.01 9.54
CA ASN A 84 4.98 5.90 8.13
C ASN A 84 4.92 4.42 7.76
N SER A 85 4.08 4.10 6.78
CA SER A 85 4.04 2.78 6.21
C SER A 85 5.27 2.62 5.31
N ASN A 86 6.15 1.66 5.62
CA ASN A 86 7.28 1.28 4.76
C ASN A 86 6.85 0.64 3.41
N ILE A 87 5.60 0.85 2.99
CA ILE A 87 4.93 0.25 1.85
C ILE A 87 4.47 1.33 0.87
N LEU A 88 3.85 2.42 1.36
CA LEU A 88 3.40 3.52 0.53
C LEU A 88 4.57 4.46 0.22
N ASN A 89 4.52 5.12 -0.94
CA ASN A 89 5.42 6.23 -1.17
C ASN A 89 4.89 7.51 -0.50
N PHE A 90 5.70 8.56 -0.45
CA PHE A 90 5.35 9.82 0.21
C PHE A 90 4.01 10.43 -0.26
N GLU A 91 3.75 10.43 -1.57
CA GLU A 91 2.51 10.99 -2.13
C GLU A 91 1.28 10.15 -1.76
N GLU A 92 1.43 8.82 -1.82
CA GLU A 92 0.39 7.86 -1.45
C GLU A 92 0.09 7.94 0.04
N GLU A 93 1.13 8.06 0.86
CA GLU A 93 1.01 8.21 2.30
C GLU A 93 0.25 9.48 2.67
N LYS A 94 0.61 10.59 2.04
CA LYS A 94 -0.11 11.85 2.20
C LYS A 94 -1.58 11.69 1.82
N MET A 95 -1.87 11.07 0.67
CA MET A 95 -3.25 10.82 0.22
C MET A 95 -4.05 9.99 1.23
N VAL A 96 -3.44 8.94 1.80
CA VAL A 96 -4.11 8.05 2.76
C VAL A 96 -4.29 8.73 4.12
N LYS A 97 -3.30 9.50 4.59
CA LYS A 97 -3.42 10.33 5.80
C LYS A 97 -4.52 11.37 5.65
N ASP A 98 -4.52 12.11 4.54
CA ASP A 98 -5.53 13.12 4.24
C ASP A 98 -6.93 12.50 4.22
N PHE A 99 -7.08 11.32 3.60
CA PHE A 99 -8.31 10.54 3.63
C PHE A 99 -8.77 10.26 5.07
N PHE A 100 -8.00 9.52 5.87
CA PHE A 100 -8.39 9.16 7.24
C PHE A 100 -8.61 10.36 8.14
N SER A 101 -7.84 11.44 7.95
CA SER A 101 -8.01 12.68 8.70
C SER A 101 -9.28 13.44 8.34
N SER A 102 -9.83 13.24 7.14
CA SER A 102 -11.04 13.91 6.69
C SER A 102 -12.32 13.21 7.15
N ILE A 103 -12.24 11.91 7.47
CA ILE A 103 -13.43 11.12 7.72
C ILE A 103 -14.10 11.49 9.04
N GLY A 104 -15.41 11.78 8.99
CA GLY A 104 -16.24 12.06 10.17
C GLY A 104 -16.13 13.50 10.67
N LYS A 105 -15.56 14.40 9.84
CA LYS A 105 -15.47 15.84 10.13
C LYS A 105 -16.49 16.68 9.34
N MET A 106 -17.19 16.07 8.39
CA MET A 106 -18.12 16.75 7.49
C MET A 106 -19.58 16.37 7.80
N ASP A 107 -20.53 17.16 7.30
CA ASP A 107 -21.93 16.74 7.26
C ASP A 107 -22.11 15.52 6.36
N LEU A 108 -23.20 14.77 6.54
CA LEU A 108 -23.38 13.45 5.93
C LEU A 108 -23.33 13.47 4.40
N ASP A 109 -23.92 14.47 3.74
CA ASP A 109 -23.92 14.57 2.27
C ASP A 109 -22.53 14.94 1.74
N THR A 110 -21.86 15.87 2.40
CA THR A 110 -20.48 16.25 2.06
C THR A 110 -19.51 15.10 2.32
N GLU A 111 -19.69 14.35 3.40
CA GLU A 111 -18.89 13.17 3.75
C GLU A 111 -19.03 12.08 2.69
N ILE A 112 -20.25 11.79 2.22
CA ILE A 112 -20.51 10.83 1.14
C ILE A 112 -19.83 11.27 -0.15
N ASN A 113 -19.95 12.55 -0.53
CA ASN A 113 -19.29 13.09 -1.72
C ASN A 113 -17.75 13.04 -1.61
N ASN A 114 -17.21 13.33 -0.43
CA ASN A 114 -15.79 13.25 -0.15
C ASN A 114 -15.30 11.79 -0.24
N MET A 115 -16.02 10.83 0.35
CA MET A 115 -15.74 9.40 0.22
C MET A 115 -15.79 8.92 -1.23
N CYS A 116 -16.76 9.38 -2.02
CA CYS A 116 -16.84 9.05 -3.45
C CYS A 116 -15.63 9.59 -4.22
N THR A 117 -15.16 10.79 -3.86
CA THR A 117 -13.97 11.40 -4.47
C THR A 117 -12.71 10.62 -4.11
N TYR A 118 -12.50 10.30 -2.84
CA TYR A 118 -11.37 9.47 -2.42
C TYR A 118 -11.43 8.07 -3.04
N LYS A 119 -12.59 7.43 -3.08
CA LYS A 119 -12.78 6.13 -3.75
C LYS A 119 -12.30 6.18 -5.20
N LYS A 120 -12.72 7.19 -5.98
CA LYS A 120 -12.25 7.38 -7.36
C LYS A 120 -10.74 7.56 -7.44
N ASN A 121 -10.15 8.34 -6.54
CA ASN A 121 -8.70 8.54 -6.49
C ASN A 121 -7.96 7.22 -6.19
N MET A 122 -8.45 6.44 -5.23
CA MET A 122 -7.89 5.13 -4.87
C MET A 122 -8.04 4.13 -6.03
N GLU A 123 -9.17 4.14 -6.74
CA GLU A 123 -9.41 3.31 -7.93
C GLU A 123 -8.51 3.70 -9.11
N CYS A 124 -8.35 5.00 -9.38
CA CYS A 124 -7.41 5.49 -10.38
C CYS A 124 -5.97 5.06 -10.06
N LYS A 125 -5.58 5.16 -8.78
CA LYS A 125 -4.24 4.73 -8.34
C LYS A 125 -4.06 3.22 -8.44
N LEU A 126 -5.08 2.45 -8.04
CA LEU A 126 -5.10 1.00 -8.18
C LEU A 126 -4.97 0.60 -9.65
N LYS A 127 -5.72 1.25 -10.55
CA LYS A 127 -5.64 1.01 -11.99
C LYS A 127 -4.24 1.30 -12.51
N TYR A 128 -3.65 2.45 -12.16
CA TYR A 128 -2.26 2.76 -12.52
C TYR A 128 -1.29 1.68 -12.04
N LEU A 129 -1.43 1.19 -10.81
CA LEU A 129 -0.58 0.13 -10.26
C LEU A 129 -0.80 -1.23 -10.96
N LEU A 130 -2.03 -1.53 -11.39
CA LEU A 130 -2.33 -2.74 -12.14
C LEU A 130 -1.82 -2.69 -13.58
N ASP A 131 -1.97 -1.55 -14.26
CA ASP A 131 -1.46 -1.32 -15.61
C ASP A 131 0.08 -1.39 -15.64
N ASN A 132 0.73 -0.94 -14.56
CA ASN A 132 2.18 -1.02 -14.38
C ASN A 132 2.63 -2.26 -13.59
N LYS A 133 1.77 -3.25 -13.39
CA LYS A 133 2.07 -4.47 -12.62
C LYS A 133 3.24 -5.25 -13.20
N ALA A 134 3.35 -5.28 -14.53
CA ALA A 134 4.51 -5.86 -15.21
C ALA A 134 5.80 -5.18 -14.71
N SER A 135 5.84 -3.85 -14.71
CA SER A 135 6.96 -3.04 -14.21
C SER A 135 7.30 -3.32 -12.74
N GLY A 136 6.30 -3.47 -11.87
CA GLY A 136 6.52 -3.85 -10.46
C GLY A 136 7.04 -5.28 -10.26
N GLN A 137 6.66 -6.22 -11.14
CA GLN A 137 7.20 -7.58 -11.15
C GLN A 137 8.60 -7.66 -11.76
N LEU A 138 9.00 -6.66 -12.55
CA LEU A 138 10.35 -6.59 -13.08
C LEU A 138 11.40 -6.36 -11.99
N GLY A 139 11.06 -5.83 -10.80
CA GLY A 139 12.03 -5.62 -9.72
C GLY A 139 12.81 -6.89 -9.34
N ALA A 140 12.12 -8.01 -9.17
CA ALA A 140 12.77 -9.30 -8.88
C ALA A 140 13.58 -9.81 -10.08
N LYS A 141 13.06 -9.65 -11.30
CA LYS A 141 13.75 -10.06 -12.53
C LYS A 141 15.01 -9.24 -12.77
N PHE A 142 14.97 -7.93 -12.55
CA PHE A 142 16.11 -7.03 -12.63
C PHE A 142 17.12 -7.31 -11.52
N GLY A 143 16.69 -7.58 -10.29
CA GLY A 143 17.60 -7.99 -9.21
C GLY A 143 18.42 -9.22 -9.60
N ILE A 144 17.76 -10.25 -10.15
CA ILE A 144 18.43 -11.46 -10.65
C ILE A 144 19.34 -11.13 -11.85
N LEU A 145 18.83 -10.43 -12.87
CA LEU A 145 19.59 -10.12 -14.08
C LEU A 145 20.85 -9.29 -13.76
N LEU A 146 20.70 -8.27 -12.91
CA LEU A 146 21.80 -7.39 -12.50
C LEU A 146 22.81 -8.14 -11.64
N SER A 147 22.36 -9.06 -10.78
CA SER A 147 23.27 -9.94 -10.03
C SER A 147 24.10 -10.84 -10.95
N LEU A 148 23.50 -11.36 -12.04
CA LEU A 148 24.20 -12.19 -13.04
C LEU A 148 25.22 -11.37 -13.83
N ILE A 149 24.85 -10.15 -14.24
CA ILE A 149 25.77 -9.25 -14.94
C ILE A 149 26.97 -8.91 -14.04
N VAL A 150 26.73 -8.54 -12.78
CA VAL A 150 27.80 -8.25 -11.80
C VAL A 150 28.68 -9.48 -11.59
N PHE A 151 28.10 -10.67 -11.51
CA PHE A 151 28.86 -11.90 -11.38
C PHE A 151 29.76 -12.16 -12.60
N ILE A 152 29.25 -11.99 -13.82
CA ILE A 152 30.00 -12.21 -15.06
C ILE A 152 31.13 -11.18 -15.24
N VAL A 153 30.91 -9.92 -14.88
CA VAL A 153 31.91 -8.85 -15.08
C VAL A 153 33.09 -8.95 -14.10
N PHE A 154 32.85 -9.45 -12.88
CA PHE A 154 33.83 -9.44 -11.79
C PHE A 154 34.44 -10.81 -11.46
N ILE A 155 34.07 -11.86 -12.19
CA ILE A 155 34.72 -13.18 -12.11
C ILE A 155 35.96 -13.23 -12.99
#